data_AF-A0A9D5F783-F1
#
_entry.id   AF-A0A9D5F783-F1
#
_cell.length_a   1.000
_cell.length_b   1.000
_cell.length_c   1.000
_cell.angle_alpha   90.00
_cell.angle_beta   90.00
_cell.angle_gamma   90.00
#
_symmetry.space_group_name_H-M   'P 1'
#
loop_
_entity.id
_entity.type
_entity.pdbx_description
1 polymer ?
#
loop_
_entity_poly.entity_id
_entity_poly.type
_entity_poly.pdbx_seq_one_letter_code
_entity_poly.pdbx_strand_id
1 'polypeptide(L)'
;MYRWLAESLGNVSVKRKLGIGFGLVLLLTLLITFTGWTGMSGIISRGDKLGFISSLNELTKDLRLARLDYEARRGEQGPGTVNELLSKLDSGLQTARSLIEQPSDAAMVDQQLAAVAEYKRAFADMTQATVHREDARSKLGANADNAVAKVSEVEKTMLQGDSVAQFNNVIELSKLLQQARYQVRGYTYSGKAEAEQPALDAIDNALKKLESLPSQLPEQHIANLQQATDSIKAYRAAVAQFRDSQVTSATSQARMSAQGDILIDLSKKLTASQTVVRDTDAAHAKNMLLIATLLALAFGLLAAWAITRQIIIPLNQTLKVAERVAAGDLTHNLVSLRRDELGQLQRSMQSMTQGLRELIGGISEGVTQIASAAEELSAVTEQTSAGVNNQKIETDQVATAMNEMTATVQEVARNAEEASEAAVAADQQAREGDKVVGEAIAQIERLAVEVGNSTTAMGELKRESDKIGSVLDVIKSVAQQTNLLALNAAIEAARAGEAGRGFAVVADEVRSLAQRTQKSTEEIEELIVGLQNGTQQVATIMDNSRTLTDSSV
;
A
#
# COMPACT_ATOMS: atom_id res chain seq x y z
N MET A 1 -4.67 1.94 -28.90
CA MET A 1 -4.33 3.21 -28.22
C MET A 1 -4.75 3.25 -26.74
N TYR A 2 -5.95 2.78 -26.36
CA TYR A 2 -6.44 2.79 -24.96
C TYR A 2 -5.61 1.98 -23.94
N ARG A 3 -5.09 0.81 -24.33
CA ARG A 3 -4.32 -0.09 -23.44
C ARG A 3 -2.96 0.49 -23.06
N TRP A 4 -2.24 1.00 -24.06
CA TRP A 4 -0.94 1.67 -23.87
C TRP A 4 -1.04 2.94 -23.02
N LEU A 5 -2.07 3.77 -23.26
CA LEU A 5 -2.29 4.98 -22.46
C LEU A 5 -2.64 4.63 -21.00
N ALA A 6 -3.45 3.59 -20.80
CA ALA A 6 -3.82 3.11 -19.46
C ALA A 6 -2.64 2.48 -18.71
N GLU A 7 -1.76 1.74 -19.38
CA GLU A 7 -0.54 1.17 -18.78
C GLU A 7 0.52 2.23 -18.50
N SER A 8 0.74 3.15 -19.43
CA SER A 8 1.66 4.27 -19.27
C SER A 8 1.24 5.17 -18.11
N LEU A 9 -0.02 5.63 -18.11
CA LEU A 9 -0.55 6.41 -17.00
C LEU A 9 -0.64 5.58 -15.72
N GLY A 10 -0.99 4.30 -15.79
CA GLY A 10 -1.05 3.39 -14.63
C GLY A 10 0.25 3.28 -13.84
N ASN A 11 1.41 3.50 -14.48
CA ASN A 11 2.74 3.47 -13.87
C ASN A 11 3.25 4.83 -13.38
N VAL A 12 2.55 5.93 -13.70
CA VAL A 12 2.88 7.26 -13.19
C VAL A 12 2.43 7.39 -11.73
N SER A 13 3.22 8.07 -10.90
CA SER A 13 2.85 8.31 -9.50
C SER A 13 1.52 9.03 -9.34
N VAL A 14 0.78 8.71 -8.29
CA VAL A 14 -0.47 9.38 -7.92
C VAL A 14 -0.24 10.89 -7.76
N LYS A 15 0.89 11.29 -7.16
CA LYS A 15 1.30 12.70 -7.05
C LYS A 15 1.39 13.40 -8.41
N ARG A 16 2.04 12.78 -9.40
CA ARG A 16 2.16 13.37 -10.76
C ARG A 16 0.82 13.40 -11.48
N LYS A 17 -0.02 12.39 -11.34
CA LYS A 17 -1.38 12.37 -11.92
C LYS A 17 -2.23 13.53 -11.42
N LEU A 18 -2.28 13.71 -10.10
CA LEU A 18 -3.01 14.81 -9.47
C LEU A 18 -2.37 16.16 -9.82
N GLY A 19 -1.04 16.25 -9.80
CA GLY A 19 -0.32 17.48 -10.18
C GLY A 19 -0.60 17.92 -11.61
N ILE A 20 -0.63 17.01 -12.57
CA ILE A 20 -0.98 17.31 -13.97
C ILE A 20 -2.46 17.72 -14.07
N GLY A 21 -3.36 17.01 -13.39
CA GLY A 21 -4.80 17.32 -13.39
C GLY A 21 -5.09 18.71 -12.83
N PHE A 22 -4.62 19.01 -11.62
CA PHE A 22 -4.79 20.33 -10.99
C PHE A 22 -4.03 21.44 -11.73
N GLY A 23 -2.82 21.15 -12.23
CA GLY A 23 -2.05 22.10 -13.03
C GLY A 23 -2.77 22.50 -14.32
N LEU A 24 -3.37 21.53 -15.00
CA LEU A 24 -4.15 21.78 -16.22
C LEU A 24 -5.43 22.57 -15.94
N VAL A 25 -6.12 22.28 -14.82
CA VAL A 25 -7.28 23.09 -14.38
C VAL A 25 -6.86 24.53 -14.08
N LEU A 26 -5.79 24.75 -13.31
CA LEU A 26 -5.30 26.10 -13.01
C LEU A 26 -4.86 26.86 -14.27
N LEU A 27 -4.19 26.18 -15.20
CA LEU A 27 -3.79 26.76 -16.48
C LEU A 27 -5.01 27.16 -17.32
N LEU A 28 -6.05 26.32 -17.38
CA LEU A 28 -7.31 26.65 -18.05
C LEU A 28 -8.03 27.82 -17.38
N THR A 29 -8.04 27.88 -16.04
CA THR A 29 -8.60 29.03 -15.30
C THR A 29 -7.84 30.32 -15.60
N LEU A 30 -6.51 30.27 -15.68
CA LEU A 30 -5.69 31.41 -16.10
C LEU A 30 -6.00 31.84 -17.53
N LEU A 31 -6.14 30.89 -18.46
CA LEU A 31 -6.52 31.18 -19.84
C LEU A 31 -7.92 31.80 -19.93
N ILE A 32 -8.91 31.29 -19.19
CA ILE A 32 -10.26 31.87 -19.13
C ILE A 32 -10.21 33.29 -18.56
N THR A 33 -9.47 33.50 -17.47
CA THR A 33 -9.30 34.83 -16.86
C THR A 33 -8.63 35.80 -17.84
N PHE A 34 -7.56 35.37 -18.50
CA PHE A 34 -6.82 36.19 -19.46
C PHE A 34 -7.64 36.54 -20.70
N THR A 35 -8.39 35.58 -21.25
CA THR A 35 -9.29 35.80 -22.38
C THR A 35 -10.46 36.72 -22.01
N GLY A 36 -11.02 36.56 -20.81
CA GLY A 36 -12.03 37.47 -20.28
C GLY A 36 -11.51 38.89 -20.09
N TRP A 37 -10.31 39.03 -19.54
CA TRP A 37 -9.66 40.32 -19.31
C TRP A 37 -9.38 41.08 -20.61
N THR A 38 -8.79 40.40 -21.59
CA THR A 38 -8.46 41.02 -22.89
C THR A 38 -9.73 41.42 -23.67
N GLY A 39 -10.76 40.56 -23.67
CA GLY A 39 -12.06 40.89 -24.27
C GLY A 39 -12.72 42.10 -23.61
N MET A 40 -12.72 42.17 -22.27
CA MET A 40 -13.28 43.30 -21.54
C MET A 40 -12.51 44.60 -21.80
N SER A 41 -11.17 44.55 -21.82
CA SER A 41 -10.33 45.71 -22.10
C SER A 41 -10.57 46.28 -23.50
N GLY A 42 -10.81 45.43 -24.51
CA GLY A 42 -11.16 45.86 -25.85
C GLY A 42 -12.52 46.57 -25.90
N ILE A 43 -13.53 46.03 -25.21
CA ILE A 43 -14.86 46.65 -25.10
C ILE A 43 -14.80 48.00 -24.40
N ILE A 44 -14.05 48.11 -23.30
CA ILE A 44 -13.87 49.38 -22.57
C ILE A 44 -13.21 50.43 -23.48
N SER A 45 -12.11 50.08 -24.14
CA SER A 45 -11.42 51.00 -25.05
C SER A 45 -12.33 51.50 -26.18
N ARG A 46 -13.16 50.63 -26.77
CA ARG A 46 -14.15 51.06 -27.77
C ARG A 46 -15.28 51.90 -27.18
N GLY A 47 -15.69 51.62 -25.95
CA GLY A 47 -16.63 52.45 -25.20
C GLY A 47 -16.12 53.88 -25.03
N ASP A 48 -14.86 54.03 -24.65
CA ASP A 48 -14.21 55.35 -24.50
C ASP A 48 -14.14 56.08 -25.86
N LYS A 49 -13.77 55.38 -26.93
CA LYS A 49 -13.78 55.94 -28.30
C LYS A 49 -15.17 56.42 -28.71
N LEU A 50 -16.23 55.65 -28.45
CA LEU A 50 -17.62 56.04 -28.73
C LEU A 50 -18.06 57.25 -27.89
N GLY A 51 -17.69 57.30 -26.61
CA GLY A 51 -17.94 58.44 -25.74
C GLY A 51 -17.28 59.72 -26.26
N PHE A 52 -16.05 59.59 -26.74
CA PHE A 52 -15.32 60.69 -27.37
C PHE A 52 -15.94 61.15 -28.70
N ILE A 53 -16.38 60.24 -29.57
CA ILE A 53 -17.10 60.60 -30.80
C ILE A 53 -18.41 61.34 -30.47
N SER A 54 -19.11 60.92 -29.42
CA SER A 54 -20.32 61.60 -28.94
C SER A 54 -20.05 63.03 -28.47
N SER A 55 -18.94 63.28 -27.75
CA SER A 55 -18.59 64.63 -27.31
C SER A 55 -18.23 65.54 -28.49
N LEU A 56 -17.62 65.01 -29.55
CA LEU A 56 -17.38 65.76 -30.79
C LEU A 56 -18.69 66.12 -31.53
N ASN A 57 -19.66 65.20 -31.52
CA ASN A 57 -20.99 65.47 -32.06
C ASN A 57 -21.71 66.58 -31.27
N GLU A 58 -21.59 66.56 -29.95
CA GLU A 58 -22.14 67.60 -29.06
C GLU A 58 -21.47 68.95 -29.33
N LEU A 59 -20.13 69.01 -29.40
CA LEU A 59 -19.39 70.21 -29.79
C LEU A 59 -19.83 70.76 -31.16
N THR A 60 -20.15 69.89 -32.12
CA THR A 60 -20.66 70.30 -33.44
C THR A 60 -22.05 70.94 -33.34
N LYS A 61 -22.91 70.45 -32.45
CA LYS A 61 -24.23 71.05 -32.19
C LYS A 61 -24.09 72.38 -31.47
N ASP A 62 -23.22 72.46 -30.47
CA ASP A 62 -22.93 73.70 -29.75
C ASP A 62 -22.36 74.76 -30.68
N LEU A 63 -21.47 74.37 -31.61
CA LEU A 63 -20.96 75.24 -32.66
C LEU A 63 -22.09 75.80 -33.54
N ARG A 64 -23.04 74.95 -33.94
CA ARG A 64 -24.21 75.38 -34.72
C ARG A 64 -25.07 76.37 -33.95
N LEU A 65 -25.29 76.14 -32.65
CA LEU A 65 -26.03 77.04 -31.78
C LEU A 65 -25.31 78.38 -31.60
N ALA A 66 -24.00 78.36 -31.32
CA ALA A 66 -23.19 79.56 -31.17
C ALA A 66 -23.14 80.39 -32.46
N ARG A 67 -23.08 79.74 -33.63
CA ARG A 67 -23.19 80.43 -34.92
C ARG A 67 -24.55 81.11 -35.08
N LEU A 68 -25.65 80.40 -34.80
CA LEU A 68 -27.00 80.95 -34.89
C LEU A 68 -27.19 82.14 -33.95
N ASP A 69 -26.62 82.08 -32.73
CA ASP A 69 -26.64 83.20 -31.79
C ASP A 69 -25.83 84.41 -32.30
N TYR A 70 -24.64 84.18 -32.85
CA TYR A 70 -23.82 85.21 -33.50
C TYR A 70 -24.58 85.91 -34.65
N GLU A 71 -25.27 85.14 -35.48
CA GLU A 71 -26.10 85.64 -36.58
C GLU A 71 -27.31 86.44 -36.06
N ALA A 72 -28.04 85.91 -35.07
CA ALA A 72 -29.22 86.55 -34.50
C ALA A 72 -28.88 87.90 -33.85
N ARG A 73 -27.71 88.01 -33.22
CA ARG A 73 -27.21 89.23 -32.57
C ARG A 73 -26.40 90.13 -33.52
N ARG A 74 -26.41 89.87 -34.83
CA ARG A 74 -25.66 90.62 -35.85
C ARG A 74 -24.17 90.82 -35.52
N GLY A 75 -23.57 89.88 -34.81
CA GLY A 75 -22.17 89.91 -34.41
C GLY A 75 -21.80 90.85 -33.27
N GLU A 76 -22.77 91.41 -32.51
CA GLU A 76 -22.50 92.36 -31.41
C GLU A 76 -21.57 91.80 -30.31
N GLN A 77 -21.62 90.50 -30.05
CA GLN A 77 -20.76 89.84 -29.05
C GLN A 77 -19.41 89.36 -29.61
N GLY A 78 -19.15 89.62 -30.88
CA GLY A 78 -17.93 89.19 -31.55
C GLY A 78 -17.86 87.68 -31.83
N PRO A 79 -16.84 87.24 -32.59
CA PRO A 79 -16.72 85.86 -33.07
C PRO A 79 -16.12 84.87 -32.05
N GLY A 80 -15.87 85.31 -30.81
CA GLY A 80 -15.04 84.60 -29.83
C GLY A 80 -15.53 83.17 -29.52
N THR A 81 -16.80 83.02 -29.14
CA THR A 81 -17.38 81.72 -28.77
C THR A 81 -17.36 80.71 -29.93
N VAL A 82 -17.67 81.16 -31.15
CA VAL A 82 -17.64 80.30 -32.35
C VAL A 82 -16.20 79.86 -32.66
N ASN A 83 -15.24 80.77 -32.59
CA ASN A 83 -13.82 80.46 -32.80
C ASN A 83 -13.27 79.50 -31.74
N GLU A 84 -13.68 79.65 -30.47
CA GLU A 84 -13.30 78.73 -29.40
C GLU A 84 -13.83 77.32 -29.64
N LEU A 85 -15.11 77.18 -30.00
CA LEU A 85 -15.72 75.89 -30.32
C LEU A 85 -15.09 75.24 -31.56
N LEU A 86 -14.77 76.03 -32.60
CA LEU A 86 -14.03 75.54 -33.77
C LEU A 86 -12.63 75.05 -33.42
N SER A 87 -11.94 75.71 -32.49
CA SER A 87 -10.62 75.27 -32.01
C SER A 87 -10.72 73.96 -31.22
N LYS A 88 -11.70 73.87 -30.30
CA LYS A 88 -11.99 72.65 -29.52
C LYS A 88 -12.35 71.48 -30.42
N LEU A 89 -13.20 71.70 -31.42
CA LEU A 89 -13.61 70.66 -32.36
C LEU A 89 -12.44 70.19 -33.23
N ASP A 90 -11.59 71.10 -33.71
CA ASP A 90 -10.39 70.77 -34.48
C ASP A 90 -9.40 69.93 -33.68
N SER A 91 -9.04 70.38 -32.46
CA SER A 91 -8.16 69.63 -31.57
C SER A 91 -8.74 68.28 -31.15
N GLY A 92 -10.05 68.24 -30.90
CA GLY A 92 -10.78 67.01 -30.62
C GLY A 92 -10.72 66.02 -31.78
N LEU A 93 -10.93 66.48 -33.01
CA LEU A 93 -10.83 65.63 -34.21
C LEU A 93 -9.39 65.16 -34.48
N GLN A 94 -8.38 65.99 -34.26
CA GLN A 94 -6.97 65.55 -34.33
C GLN A 94 -6.66 64.45 -33.31
N THR A 95 -7.23 64.55 -32.12
CA THR A 95 -7.12 63.50 -31.09
C THR A 95 -7.89 62.24 -31.50
N ALA A 96 -9.10 62.35 -32.05
CA ALA A 96 -9.83 61.19 -32.58
C ALA A 96 -9.01 60.48 -33.67
N ARG A 97 -8.34 61.26 -34.52
CA ARG A 97 -7.56 60.73 -35.65
C ARG A 97 -6.38 59.87 -35.22
N SER A 98 -5.77 60.15 -34.07
CA SER A 98 -4.67 59.36 -33.50
C SER A 98 -5.15 58.11 -32.75
N LEU A 99 -6.41 58.10 -32.31
CA LEU A 99 -7.02 56.97 -31.57
C LEU A 99 -7.71 55.95 -32.48
N ILE A 100 -8.05 56.33 -33.72
CA ILE A 100 -8.74 55.47 -34.67
C ILE A 100 -7.73 54.71 -35.53
N GLU A 101 -7.78 53.38 -35.41
CA GLU A 101 -6.89 52.45 -36.11
C GLU A 101 -7.44 52.03 -37.48
N GLN A 102 -8.78 52.00 -37.63
CA GLN A 102 -9.42 51.47 -38.83
C GLN A 102 -9.35 52.48 -39.98
N PRO A 103 -8.85 52.09 -41.18
CA PRO A 103 -8.64 53.03 -42.27
C PRO A 103 -9.90 53.77 -42.74
N SER A 104 -11.06 53.10 -42.74
CA SER A 104 -12.35 53.71 -43.11
C SER A 104 -12.75 54.84 -42.16
N ASP A 105 -12.56 54.61 -40.87
CA ASP A 105 -12.97 55.52 -39.81
C ASP A 105 -11.99 56.69 -39.71
N ALA A 106 -10.70 56.42 -39.92
CA ALA A 106 -9.66 57.44 -40.05
C ALA A 106 -9.97 58.40 -41.21
N ALA A 107 -10.39 57.86 -42.38
CA ALA A 107 -10.78 58.68 -43.52
C ALA A 107 -12.02 59.54 -43.23
N MET A 108 -12.98 59.06 -42.42
CA MET A 108 -14.12 59.87 -41.98
C MET A 108 -13.68 61.03 -41.09
N VAL A 109 -12.73 60.81 -40.17
CA VAL A 109 -12.18 61.88 -39.33
C VAL A 109 -11.37 62.89 -40.15
N ASP A 110 -10.60 62.44 -41.15
CA ASP A 110 -9.88 63.32 -42.07
C ASP A 110 -10.86 64.21 -42.87
N GLN A 111 -12.01 63.67 -43.27
CA GLN A 111 -13.08 64.47 -43.89
C GLN A 111 -13.73 65.46 -42.91
N GLN A 112 -13.90 65.09 -41.64
CA GLN A 112 -14.38 66.02 -40.60
C GLN A 112 -13.38 67.16 -40.37
N LEU A 113 -12.07 66.88 -40.33
CA LEU A 113 -11.04 67.91 -40.23
C LEU A 113 -11.08 68.88 -41.42
N ALA A 114 -11.24 68.36 -42.64
CA ALA A 114 -11.43 69.18 -43.83
C ALA A 114 -12.70 70.05 -43.74
N ALA A 115 -13.81 69.49 -43.26
CA ALA A 115 -15.06 70.22 -43.06
C ALA A 115 -14.93 71.33 -42.00
N VAL A 116 -14.21 71.10 -40.90
CA VAL A 116 -13.90 72.14 -39.90
C VAL A 116 -13.05 73.25 -40.51
N ALA A 117 -12.05 72.93 -41.34
CA ALA A 117 -11.23 73.93 -42.00
C ALA A 117 -12.04 74.82 -42.97
N GLU A 118 -12.93 74.22 -43.76
CA GLU A 118 -13.87 74.96 -44.62
C GLU A 118 -14.88 75.78 -43.81
N TYR A 119 -15.38 75.24 -42.70
CA TYR A 119 -16.25 75.99 -41.79
C TYR A 119 -15.53 77.22 -41.22
N LYS A 120 -14.28 77.08 -40.77
CA LYS A 120 -13.45 78.19 -40.27
C LYS A 120 -13.29 79.29 -41.33
N ARG A 121 -12.99 78.92 -42.58
CA ARG A 121 -12.88 79.88 -43.70
C ARG A 121 -14.20 80.60 -43.95
N ALA A 122 -15.30 79.86 -44.08
CA ALA A 122 -16.61 80.44 -44.31
C ALA A 122 -17.06 81.36 -43.16
N PHE A 123 -16.76 81.01 -41.90
CA PHE A 123 -17.06 81.85 -40.76
C PHE A 123 -16.23 83.15 -40.75
N ALA A 124 -14.96 83.08 -41.14
CA ALA A 124 -14.11 84.27 -41.30
C ALA A 124 -14.64 85.20 -42.39
N ASP A 125 -15.03 84.64 -43.55
CA ASP A 125 -15.64 85.39 -44.65
C ASP A 125 -16.95 86.08 -44.20
N MET A 126 -17.79 85.38 -43.44
CA MET A 126 -19.03 85.94 -42.88
C MET A 126 -18.77 87.06 -41.88
N THR A 127 -17.79 86.87 -41.00
CA THR A 127 -17.38 87.88 -40.01
C THR A 127 -16.87 89.14 -40.71
N GLN A 128 -16.03 88.98 -41.74
CA GLN A 128 -15.52 90.10 -42.53
C GLN A 128 -16.63 90.80 -43.32
N ALA A 129 -17.54 90.03 -43.94
CA ALA A 129 -18.71 90.59 -44.63
C ALA A 129 -19.61 91.39 -43.68
N THR A 130 -19.74 90.95 -42.42
CA THR A 130 -20.50 91.68 -41.39
C THR A 130 -19.86 93.04 -41.09
N VAL A 131 -18.53 93.10 -40.97
CA VAL A 131 -17.78 94.35 -40.79
C VAL A 131 -17.96 95.29 -42.00
N HIS A 132 -17.78 94.76 -43.22
CA HIS A 132 -17.97 95.53 -44.46
C HIS A 132 -19.39 96.06 -44.63
N ARG A 133 -20.39 95.28 -44.20
CA ARG A 133 -21.79 95.67 -44.21
C ARG A 133 -22.07 96.86 -43.28
N GLU A 134 -21.53 96.84 -42.06
CA GLU A 134 -21.71 97.96 -41.11
C GLU A 134 -20.92 99.21 -41.53
N ASP A 135 -19.72 99.05 -42.11
CA ASP A 135 -18.97 100.16 -42.73
C ASP A 135 -19.75 100.80 -43.88
N ALA A 136 -20.30 99.98 -44.80
CA ALA A 136 -21.18 100.46 -45.86
C ALA A 136 -22.41 101.18 -45.30
N ARG A 137 -23.02 100.66 -44.22
CA ARG A 137 -24.18 101.27 -43.55
C ARG A 137 -23.85 102.63 -42.94
N SER A 138 -22.66 102.79 -42.37
CA SER A 138 -22.14 104.06 -41.87
C SER A 138 -21.96 105.08 -43.00
N LYS A 139 -21.29 104.66 -44.10
CA LYS A 139 -21.10 105.48 -45.31
C LYS A 139 -22.42 105.89 -45.95
N LEU A 140 -23.42 105.02 -45.95
CA LEU A 140 -24.77 105.34 -46.43
C LEU A 140 -25.35 106.54 -45.66
N GLY A 141 -25.31 106.51 -44.33
CA GLY A 141 -25.78 107.63 -43.50
C GLY A 141 -25.06 108.94 -43.84
N ALA A 142 -23.72 108.92 -43.78
CA ALA A 142 -22.90 110.11 -44.02
C ALA A 142 -23.11 110.72 -45.41
N ASN A 143 -23.13 109.90 -46.46
CA ASN A 143 -23.31 110.37 -47.84
C ASN A 143 -24.72 110.92 -48.08
N ALA A 144 -25.75 110.27 -47.53
CA ALA A 144 -27.12 110.77 -47.64
C ALA A 144 -27.31 112.10 -46.90
N ASP A 145 -26.75 112.22 -45.69
CA ASP A 145 -26.86 113.44 -44.89
C ASP A 145 -26.11 114.61 -45.55
N ASN A 146 -24.92 114.37 -46.11
CA ASN A 146 -24.18 115.40 -46.85
C ASN A 146 -24.92 115.86 -48.11
N ALA A 147 -25.45 114.93 -48.91
CA ALA A 147 -26.23 115.26 -50.11
C ALA A 147 -27.45 116.12 -49.77
N VAL A 148 -28.21 115.74 -48.73
CA VAL A 148 -29.36 116.51 -48.27
C VAL A 148 -28.93 117.88 -47.76
N ALA A 149 -27.87 117.98 -46.96
CA ALA A 149 -27.36 119.26 -46.46
C ALA A 149 -27.00 120.22 -47.60
N LYS A 150 -26.29 119.73 -48.64
CA LYS A 150 -25.90 120.55 -49.80
C LYS A 150 -27.09 121.01 -50.62
N VAL A 151 -28.10 120.15 -50.80
CA VAL A 151 -29.34 120.55 -51.48
C VAL A 151 -30.17 121.53 -50.63
N SER A 152 -30.22 121.36 -49.32
CA SER A 152 -30.90 122.29 -48.42
C SER A 152 -30.22 123.67 -48.38
N GLU A 153 -28.89 123.76 -48.51
CA GLU A 153 -28.20 125.04 -48.70
C GLU A 153 -28.66 125.76 -49.97
N VAL A 154 -28.75 125.03 -51.10
CA VAL A 154 -29.26 125.56 -52.38
C VAL A 154 -30.71 126.01 -52.24
N GLU A 155 -31.56 125.18 -51.63
CA GLU A 155 -32.97 125.49 -51.36
C GLU A 155 -33.13 126.78 -50.54
N LYS A 156 -32.33 126.94 -49.47
CA LYS A 156 -32.32 128.15 -48.62
C LYS A 156 -31.93 129.41 -49.37
N THR A 157 -30.93 129.32 -50.25
CA THR A 157 -30.52 130.47 -51.08
C THR A 157 -31.52 130.79 -52.17
N MET A 158 -32.21 129.79 -52.72
CA MET A 158 -33.24 129.99 -53.75
C MET A 158 -34.53 130.59 -53.21
N LEU A 159 -34.84 130.38 -51.92
CA LEU A 159 -35.94 131.06 -51.22
C LEU A 159 -35.82 132.59 -51.23
N GLN A 160 -34.61 133.12 -51.43
CA GLN A 160 -34.33 134.56 -51.48
C GLN A 160 -34.31 135.13 -52.90
N GLY A 161 -34.51 134.29 -53.93
CA GLY A 161 -34.51 134.68 -55.34
C GLY A 161 -35.92 134.74 -55.97
N ASP A 162 -36.03 135.34 -57.15
CA ASP A 162 -37.33 135.63 -57.80
C ASP A 162 -37.91 134.48 -58.66
N SER A 163 -37.20 133.35 -58.82
CA SER A 163 -37.59 132.28 -59.76
C SER A 163 -38.26 131.08 -59.08
N VAL A 164 -39.60 131.10 -59.04
CA VAL A 164 -40.42 130.00 -58.51
C VAL A 164 -40.20 128.69 -59.26
N ALA A 165 -39.96 128.74 -60.58
CA ALA A 165 -39.74 127.54 -61.39
C ALA A 165 -38.41 126.84 -61.02
N GLN A 166 -37.34 127.61 -60.81
CA GLN A 166 -36.04 127.08 -60.36
C GLN A 166 -36.14 126.53 -58.94
N PHE A 167 -36.87 127.20 -58.05
CA PHE A 167 -37.12 126.72 -56.69
C PHE A 167 -37.87 125.38 -56.69
N ASN A 168 -38.95 125.25 -57.47
CA ASN A 168 -39.72 124.00 -57.57
C ASN A 168 -38.87 122.82 -58.07
N ASN A 169 -37.91 123.08 -58.97
CA ASN A 169 -36.96 122.06 -59.45
C ASN A 169 -36.04 121.54 -58.34
N VAL A 170 -35.63 122.41 -57.41
CA VAL A 170 -34.81 122.03 -56.24
C VAL A 170 -35.65 121.28 -55.20
N ILE A 171 -36.92 121.67 -55.00
CA ILE A 171 -37.85 120.95 -54.12
C ILE A 171 -38.13 119.53 -54.64
N GLU A 172 -38.31 119.38 -55.95
CA GLU A 172 -38.48 118.07 -56.57
C GLU A 172 -37.25 117.18 -56.33
N LEU A 173 -36.03 117.74 -56.46
CA LEU A 173 -34.82 117.02 -56.10
C LEU A 173 -34.80 116.61 -54.62
N SER A 174 -35.14 117.52 -53.71
CA SER A 174 -35.22 117.23 -52.26
C SER A 174 -36.17 116.06 -51.98
N LYS A 175 -37.33 116.02 -52.65
CA LYS A 175 -38.28 114.90 -52.56
C LYS A 175 -37.70 113.58 -53.09
N LEU A 176 -37.00 113.60 -54.23
CA LEU A 176 -36.34 112.42 -54.79
C LEU A 176 -35.24 111.89 -53.85
N LEU A 177 -34.47 112.78 -53.23
CA LEU A 177 -33.46 112.41 -52.23
C LEU A 177 -34.09 111.76 -51.00
N GLN A 178 -35.19 112.30 -50.49
CA GLN A 178 -35.92 111.68 -49.38
C GLN A 178 -36.51 110.32 -49.76
N GLN A 179 -37.03 110.18 -50.97
CA GLN A 179 -37.52 108.90 -51.48
C GLN A 179 -36.38 107.87 -51.60
N ALA A 180 -35.21 108.26 -52.10
CA ALA A 180 -34.02 107.42 -52.14
C ALA A 180 -33.62 106.95 -50.73
N ARG A 181 -33.55 107.88 -49.76
CA ARG A 181 -33.26 107.54 -48.36
C ARG A 181 -34.27 106.58 -47.76
N TYR A 182 -35.56 106.79 -48.04
CA TYR A 182 -36.63 105.92 -47.55
C TYR A 182 -36.49 104.50 -48.12
N GLN A 183 -36.33 104.35 -49.43
CA GLN A 183 -36.21 103.04 -50.07
C GLN A 183 -34.94 102.30 -49.61
N VAL A 184 -33.79 102.99 -49.54
CA VAL A 184 -32.54 102.40 -49.05
C VAL A 184 -32.63 102.02 -47.59
N ARG A 185 -33.30 102.82 -46.74
CA ARG A 185 -33.53 102.44 -45.34
C ARG A 185 -34.43 101.21 -45.24
N GLY A 186 -35.45 101.10 -46.09
CA GLY A 186 -36.28 99.91 -46.21
C GLY A 186 -35.46 98.67 -46.61
N TYR A 187 -34.61 98.79 -47.63
CA TYR A 187 -33.71 97.73 -48.07
C TYR A 187 -32.72 97.31 -46.98
N THR A 188 -32.00 98.26 -46.39
CA THR A 188 -30.96 97.98 -45.38
C THR A 188 -31.50 97.47 -44.05
N TYR A 189 -32.75 97.80 -43.69
CA TYR A 189 -33.40 97.26 -42.50
C TYR A 189 -34.00 95.88 -42.74
N SER A 190 -34.67 95.68 -43.88
CA SER A 190 -35.30 94.39 -44.21
C SER A 190 -34.31 93.32 -44.66
N GLY A 191 -33.21 93.73 -45.29
CA GLY A 191 -32.21 92.84 -45.89
C GLY A 191 -32.74 92.03 -47.08
N LYS A 192 -33.94 92.36 -47.59
CA LYS A 192 -34.65 91.60 -48.63
C LYS A 192 -34.17 91.96 -50.02
N ALA A 193 -33.93 90.97 -50.87
CA ALA A 193 -33.47 91.17 -52.24
C ALA A 193 -34.49 91.95 -53.09
N GLU A 194 -35.78 91.78 -52.83
CA GLU A 194 -36.86 92.46 -53.57
C GLU A 194 -36.87 93.98 -53.35
N ALA A 195 -36.29 94.45 -52.24
CA ALA A 195 -36.17 95.87 -51.92
C ALA A 195 -34.92 96.53 -52.53
N GLU A 196 -33.99 95.76 -53.12
CA GLU A 196 -32.75 96.29 -53.70
C GLU A 196 -33.04 97.19 -54.93
N GLN A 197 -33.76 96.67 -55.92
CA GLN A 197 -34.02 97.41 -57.16
C GLN A 197 -34.80 98.72 -56.93
N PRO A 198 -35.89 98.75 -56.14
CA PRO A 198 -36.57 100.00 -55.81
C PRO A 198 -35.66 101.03 -55.12
N ALA A 199 -34.68 100.59 -54.33
CA ALA A 199 -33.71 101.47 -53.70
C ALA A 199 -32.70 102.04 -54.71
N LEU A 200 -32.20 101.22 -55.62
CA LEU A 200 -31.30 101.67 -56.71
C LEU A 200 -32.01 102.62 -57.67
N ASP A 201 -33.24 102.31 -58.08
CA ASP A 201 -34.05 103.16 -58.96
C ASP A 201 -34.30 104.54 -58.34
N ALA A 202 -34.60 104.59 -57.04
CA ALA A 202 -34.81 105.86 -56.35
C ALA A 202 -33.54 106.72 -56.28
N ILE A 203 -32.36 106.10 -56.12
CA ILE A 203 -31.06 106.78 -56.18
C ILE A 203 -30.80 107.29 -57.60
N ASP A 204 -31.01 106.44 -58.62
CA ASP A 204 -30.72 106.77 -60.01
C ASP A 204 -31.63 107.90 -60.53
N ASN A 205 -32.89 107.95 -60.08
CA ASN A 205 -33.79 109.07 -60.33
C ASN A 205 -33.30 110.38 -59.70
N ALA A 206 -32.81 110.33 -58.45
CA ALA A 206 -32.25 111.51 -57.78
C ALA A 206 -30.95 111.99 -58.46
N LEU A 207 -30.07 111.07 -58.88
CA LEU A 207 -28.86 111.38 -59.65
C LEU A 207 -29.19 112.04 -60.98
N LYS A 208 -30.14 111.48 -61.72
CA LYS A 208 -30.57 112.03 -63.01
C LYS A 208 -31.09 113.46 -62.87
N LYS A 209 -31.85 113.76 -61.80
CA LYS A 209 -32.30 115.13 -61.51
C LYS A 209 -31.11 116.03 -61.15
N LEU A 210 -30.23 115.58 -60.24
CA LEU A 210 -29.01 116.29 -59.84
C LEU A 210 -28.13 116.69 -61.03
N GLU A 211 -27.90 115.78 -61.97
CA GLU A 211 -27.04 116.02 -63.14
C GLU A 211 -27.65 117.00 -64.15
N SER A 212 -28.98 117.15 -64.17
CA SER A 212 -29.67 118.09 -65.07
C SER A 212 -29.69 119.54 -64.58
N LEU A 213 -29.62 119.74 -63.26
CA LEU A 213 -29.84 121.04 -62.61
C LEU A 213 -28.73 122.10 -62.79
N PRO A 214 -27.43 121.77 -62.91
CA PRO A 214 -26.38 122.77 -63.11
C PRO A 214 -26.59 123.66 -64.33
N SER A 215 -27.23 123.13 -65.39
CA SER A 215 -27.56 123.89 -66.60
C SER A 215 -28.79 124.81 -66.45
N GLN A 216 -29.55 124.67 -65.36
CA GLN A 216 -30.83 125.33 -65.12
C GLN A 216 -30.79 126.32 -63.95
N LEU A 217 -29.70 126.33 -63.19
CA LEU A 217 -29.53 127.11 -61.97
C LEU A 217 -28.33 128.06 -62.07
N PRO A 218 -28.33 129.18 -61.34
CA PRO A 218 -27.20 130.11 -61.28
C PRO A 218 -25.87 129.45 -60.88
N GLU A 219 -24.75 129.96 -61.41
CA GLU A 219 -23.40 129.40 -61.20
C GLU A 219 -23.02 129.22 -59.72
N GLN A 220 -23.50 130.11 -58.84
CA GLN A 220 -23.25 130.05 -57.40
C GLN A 220 -23.70 128.74 -56.73
N HIS A 221 -24.63 127.99 -57.34
CA HIS A 221 -25.13 126.72 -56.80
C HIS A 221 -24.45 125.48 -57.39
N ILE A 222 -23.70 125.62 -58.48
CA ILE A 222 -23.08 124.50 -59.20
C ILE A 222 -22.16 123.69 -58.28
N ALA A 223 -21.36 124.35 -57.44
CA ALA A 223 -20.46 123.67 -56.51
C ALA A 223 -21.20 122.79 -55.49
N ASN A 224 -22.31 123.28 -54.93
CA ASN A 224 -23.13 122.52 -53.99
C ASN A 224 -23.86 121.35 -54.68
N LEU A 225 -24.38 121.56 -55.89
CA LEU A 225 -24.99 120.50 -56.69
C LEU A 225 -23.97 119.42 -57.10
N GLN A 226 -22.74 119.81 -57.40
CA GLN A 226 -21.66 118.86 -57.69
C GLN A 226 -21.31 118.02 -56.45
N GLN A 227 -21.14 118.65 -55.28
CA GLN A 227 -20.90 117.92 -54.03
C GLN A 227 -22.06 116.99 -53.66
N ALA A 228 -23.31 117.40 -53.91
CA ALA A 228 -24.48 116.55 -53.72
C ALA A 228 -24.47 115.36 -54.71
N THR A 229 -24.09 115.60 -55.97
CA THR A 229 -23.94 114.55 -56.99
C THR A 229 -22.89 113.52 -56.59
N ASP A 230 -21.71 113.97 -56.15
CA ASP A 230 -20.63 113.10 -55.69
C ASP A 230 -21.06 112.30 -54.45
N SER A 231 -21.77 112.94 -53.52
CA SER A 231 -22.32 112.28 -52.34
C SER A 231 -23.34 111.21 -52.71
N ILE A 232 -24.23 111.43 -53.68
CA ILE A 232 -25.18 110.41 -54.12
C ILE A 232 -24.52 109.30 -54.95
N LYS A 233 -23.48 109.59 -55.73
CA LYS A 233 -22.65 108.56 -56.37
C LYS A 233 -21.98 107.67 -55.34
N ALA A 234 -21.42 108.25 -54.29
CA ALA A 234 -20.85 107.52 -53.15
C ALA A 234 -21.92 106.76 -52.35
N TYR A 235 -23.12 107.33 -52.21
CA TYR A 235 -24.28 106.66 -51.60
C TYR A 235 -24.67 105.40 -52.38
N ARG A 236 -24.77 105.50 -53.70
CA ARG A 236 -25.05 104.37 -54.60
C ARG A 236 -23.98 103.27 -54.49
N ALA A 237 -22.71 103.65 -54.47
CA ALA A 237 -21.59 102.72 -54.29
C ALA A 237 -21.66 102.00 -52.93
N ALA A 238 -22.02 102.72 -51.86
CA ALA A 238 -22.22 102.12 -50.54
C ALA A 238 -23.42 101.16 -50.50
N VAL A 239 -24.49 101.39 -51.29
CA VAL A 239 -25.59 100.41 -51.42
C VAL A 239 -25.09 99.13 -52.10
N ALA A 240 -24.28 99.25 -53.15
CA ALA A 240 -23.68 98.09 -53.81
C ALA A 240 -22.75 97.30 -52.86
N GLN A 241 -21.90 97.98 -52.09
CA GLN A 241 -21.04 97.35 -51.09
C GLN A 241 -21.85 96.64 -49.99
N PHE A 242 -22.97 97.23 -49.55
CA PHE A 242 -23.89 96.61 -48.60
C PHE A 242 -24.49 95.33 -49.17
N ARG A 243 -24.94 95.35 -50.44
CA ARG A 243 -25.48 94.20 -51.15
C ARG A 243 -24.47 93.07 -51.29
N ASP A 244 -23.26 93.37 -51.74
CA ASP A 244 -22.19 92.37 -51.91
C ASP A 244 -21.83 91.70 -50.57
N SER A 245 -21.84 92.49 -49.49
CA SER A 245 -21.61 91.99 -48.12
C SER A 245 -22.76 91.08 -47.65
N GLN A 246 -24.02 91.40 -47.97
CA GLN A 246 -25.18 90.55 -47.67
C GLN A 246 -25.11 89.22 -48.42
N VAL A 247 -24.78 89.25 -49.71
CA VAL A 247 -24.63 88.03 -50.54
C VAL A 247 -23.50 87.15 -50.03
N THR A 248 -22.36 87.75 -49.69
CA THR A 248 -21.21 87.02 -49.13
C THR A 248 -21.58 86.37 -47.80
N SER A 249 -22.23 87.11 -46.90
CA SER A 249 -22.70 86.58 -45.61
C SER A 249 -23.66 85.39 -45.79
N ALA A 250 -24.67 85.52 -46.67
CA ALA A 250 -25.61 84.44 -46.94
C ALA A 250 -24.95 83.20 -47.57
N THR A 251 -23.99 83.40 -48.49
CA THR A 251 -23.25 82.30 -49.11
C THR A 251 -22.37 81.58 -48.10
N SER A 252 -21.67 82.33 -47.24
CA SER A 252 -20.87 81.78 -46.15
C SER A 252 -21.72 81.04 -45.12
N GLN A 253 -22.91 81.54 -44.81
CA GLN A 253 -23.87 80.84 -43.95
C GLN A 253 -24.32 79.51 -44.54
N ALA A 254 -24.63 79.47 -45.84
CA ALA A 254 -24.99 78.23 -46.54
C ALA A 254 -23.84 77.22 -46.53
N ARG A 255 -22.60 77.69 -46.79
CA ARG A 255 -21.39 76.86 -46.70
C ARG A 255 -21.19 76.27 -45.31
N MET A 256 -21.28 77.09 -44.26
CA MET A 256 -21.17 76.61 -42.87
C MET A 256 -22.26 75.61 -42.51
N SER A 257 -23.50 75.82 -42.96
CA SER A 257 -24.58 74.86 -42.72
C SER A 257 -24.27 73.51 -43.38
N ALA A 258 -23.81 73.50 -44.63
CA ALA A 258 -23.42 72.29 -45.33
C ALA A 258 -22.26 71.56 -44.63
N GLN A 259 -21.23 72.29 -44.18
CA GLN A 259 -20.12 71.70 -43.42
C GLN A 259 -20.59 71.16 -42.05
N GLY A 260 -21.49 71.86 -41.37
CA GLY A 260 -22.10 71.38 -40.12
C GLY A 260 -22.88 70.08 -40.31
N ASP A 261 -23.62 69.95 -41.41
CA ASP A 261 -24.36 68.72 -41.72
C ASP A 261 -23.40 67.56 -42.07
N ILE A 262 -22.30 67.83 -42.78
CA ILE A 262 -21.22 66.85 -43.03
C ILE A 262 -20.61 66.35 -41.71
N LEU A 263 -20.29 67.26 -40.78
CA LEU A 263 -19.71 66.92 -39.50
C LEU A 263 -20.61 65.99 -38.67
N ILE A 264 -21.92 66.29 -38.63
CA ILE A 264 -22.92 65.47 -37.93
C ILE A 264 -23.12 64.11 -38.61
N ASP A 265 -23.23 64.08 -39.95
CA ASP A 265 -23.41 62.83 -40.69
C ASP A 265 -22.22 61.88 -40.53
N LEU A 266 -21.00 62.40 -40.66
CA LEU A 266 -19.78 61.63 -40.45
C LEU A 266 -19.65 61.16 -39.00
N SER A 267 -20.02 61.97 -38.01
CA SER A 267 -20.04 61.55 -36.61
C SER A 267 -21.02 60.39 -36.37
N LYS A 268 -22.21 60.41 -36.99
CA LYS A 268 -23.18 59.31 -36.93
C LYS A 268 -22.64 58.04 -37.60
N LYS A 269 -22.05 58.16 -38.79
CA LYS A 269 -21.44 57.02 -39.52
C LYS A 269 -20.29 56.41 -38.72
N LEU A 270 -19.44 57.25 -38.13
CA LEU A 270 -18.33 56.83 -37.29
C LEU A 270 -18.81 56.12 -36.02
N THR A 271 -19.85 56.66 -35.37
CA THR A 271 -20.50 56.01 -34.21
C THR A 271 -21.08 54.64 -34.59
N ALA A 272 -21.76 54.54 -35.74
CA ALA A 272 -22.31 53.28 -36.23
C ALA A 272 -21.21 52.27 -36.56
N SER A 273 -20.14 52.70 -37.25
CA SER A 273 -18.96 51.87 -37.55
C SER A 273 -18.35 51.31 -36.27
N GLN A 274 -17.98 52.18 -35.31
CA GLN A 274 -17.38 51.76 -34.04
C GLN A 274 -18.30 50.88 -33.19
N THR A 275 -19.62 51.07 -33.27
CA THR A 275 -20.59 50.19 -32.60
C THR A 275 -20.57 48.78 -33.20
N VAL A 276 -20.55 48.64 -34.53
CA VAL A 276 -20.44 47.34 -35.20
C VAL A 276 -19.14 46.64 -34.82
N VAL A 277 -18.02 47.35 -34.78
CA VAL A 277 -16.76 46.73 -34.41
C VAL A 277 -16.72 46.35 -32.93
N ARG A 278 -17.32 47.15 -32.04
CA ARG A 278 -17.49 46.77 -30.63
C ARG A 278 -18.34 45.52 -30.46
N ASP A 279 -19.45 45.42 -31.18
CA ASP A 279 -20.37 44.29 -31.07
C ASP A 279 -19.75 43.00 -31.63
N THR A 280 -18.96 43.12 -32.71
CA THR A 280 -18.18 41.98 -33.25
C THR A 280 -17.07 41.55 -32.29
N ASP A 281 -16.30 42.47 -31.70
CA ASP A 281 -15.29 42.14 -30.68
C ASP A 281 -15.92 41.49 -29.45
N ALA A 282 -17.08 41.98 -29.01
CA ALA A 282 -17.84 41.38 -27.91
C ALA A 282 -18.31 39.96 -28.24
N ALA A 283 -18.79 39.73 -29.47
CA ALA A 283 -19.18 38.40 -29.93
C ALA A 283 -17.98 37.44 -30.00
N HIS A 284 -16.82 37.90 -30.50
CA HIS A 284 -15.58 37.13 -30.51
C HIS A 284 -15.11 36.77 -29.11
N ALA A 285 -15.10 37.74 -28.18
CA ALA A 285 -14.75 37.50 -26.77
C ALA A 285 -15.71 36.49 -26.13
N LYS A 286 -17.02 36.62 -26.36
CA LYS A 286 -18.04 35.67 -25.86
C LYS A 286 -17.81 34.26 -26.41
N ASN A 287 -17.56 34.12 -27.70
CA ASN A 287 -17.30 32.81 -28.32
C ASN A 287 -16.01 32.18 -27.79
N MET A 288 -14.94 32.97 -27.62
CA MET A 288 -13.68 32.48 -27.04
C MET A 288 -13.86 32.02 -25.59
N LEU A 289 -14.61 32.77 -24.78
CA LEU A 289 -14.97 32.38 -23.41
C LEU A 289 -15.82 31.11 -23.36
N LEU A 290 -16.81 30.96 -24.27
CA LEU A 290 -17.62 29.74 -24.37
C LEU A 290 -16.76 28.52 -24.71
N ILE A 291 -15.88 28.64 -25.72
CA ILE A 291 -14.96 27.56 -26.11
C ILE A 291 -14.02 27.19 -24.95
N ALA A 292 -13.42 28.19 -24.29
CA ALA A 292 -12.53 27.97 -23.16
C ALA A 292 -13.25 27.28 -21.98
N THR A 293 -14.51 27.68 -21.71
CA THR A 293 -15.35 27.08 -20.67
C THR A 293 -15.72 25.63 -21.01
N LEU A 294 -16.12 25.35 -22.25
CA LEU A 294 -16.44 24.00 -22.72
C LEU A 294 -15.22 23.09 -22.67
N LEU A 295 -14.04 23.59 -23.04
CA LEU A 295 -12.79 22.85 -22.91
C LEU A 295 -12.47 22.57 -21.44
N ALA A 296 -12.61 23.55 -20.55
CA ALA A 296 -12.42 23.35 -19.12
C ALA A 296 -13.37 22.29 -18.53
N LEU A 297 -14.65 22.30 -18.92
CA LEU A 297 -15.61 21.26 -18.55
C LEU A 297 -15.21 19.89 -19.10
N ALA A 298 -14.84 19.80 -20.38
CA ALA A 298 -14.43 18.56 -21.01
C ALA A 298 -13.18 17.96 -20.34
N PHE A 299 -12.17 18.78 -20.07
CA PHE A 299 -10.97 18.36 -19.34
C PHE A 299 -11.26 18.00 -17.89
N GLY A 300 -12.16 18.73 -17.22
CA GLY A 300 -12.62 18.41 -15.87
C GLY A 300 -13.30 17.03 -15.79
N LEU A 301 -14.20 16.73 -16.74
CA LEU A 301 -14.85 15.43 -16.86
C LEU A 301 -13.84 14.32 -17.18
N LEU A 302 -12.91 14.57 -18.10
CA LEU A 302 -11.86 13.62 -18.47
C LEU A 302 -10.93 13.33 -17.28
N ALA A 303 -10.56 14.36 -16.51
CA ALA A 303 -9.77 14.22 -15.29
C ALA A 303 -10.53 13.43 -14.22
N ALA A 304 -11.82 13.72 -13.98
CA ALA A 304 -12.65 12.97 -13.04
C ALA A 304 -12.76 11.49 -13.43
N TRP A 305 -12.98 11.21 -14.72
CA TRP A 305 -13.00 9.85 -15.26
C TRP A 305 -11.64 9.15 -15.08
N ALA A 306 -10.53 9.83 -15.36
CA ALA A 306 -9.18 9.29 -15.21
C ALA A 306 -8.83 9.01 -13.74
N ILE A 307 -9.17 9.92 -12.81
CA ILE A 307 -8.99 9.74 -11.36
C ILE A 307 -9.77 8.52 -10.88
N THR A 308 -11.04 8.41 -11.29
CA THR A 308 -11.89 7.28 -10.91
C THR A 308 -11.28 5.96 -11.37
N ARG A 309 -10.86 5.90 -12.63
CA ARG A 309 -10.35 4.65 -13.22
C ARG A 309 -8.95 4.27 -12.72
N GLN A 310 -8.06 5.24 -12.50
CA GLN A 310 -6.66 4.97 -12.16
C GLN A 310 -6.35 4.97 -10.67
N ILE A 311 -7.16 5.67 -9.86
CA ILE A 311 -6.95 5.79 -8.41
C ILE A 311 -8.06 5.03 -7.67
N ILE A 312 -9.33 5.37 -7.89
CA ILE A 312 -10.45 4.86 -7.08
C ILE A 312 -10.67 3.35 -7.28
N ILE A 313 -10.75 2.87 -8.53
CA ILE A 313 -10.98 1.43 -8.79
C ILE A 313 -9.90 0.54 -8.16
N PRO A 314 -8.58 0.81 -8.35
CA PRO A 314 -7.53 -0.04 -7.82
C PRO A 314 -7.39 0.06 -6.29
N LEU A 315 -7.71 1.22 -5.71
CA LEU A 315 -7.83 1.37 -4.26
C LEU A 315 -8.95 0.49 -3.71
N ASN A 316 -10.13 0.50 -4.34
CA ASN A 316 -11.26 -0.36 -3.97
C ASN A 316 -10.94 -1.86 -4.12
N GLN A 317 -10.14 -2.25 -5.13
CA GLN A 317 -9.68 -3.64 -5.27
C GLN A 317 -8.80 -4.06 -4.09
N THR A 318 -7.85 -3.21 -3.69
CA THR A 318 -7.00 -3.47 -2.53
C THR A 318 -7.82 -3.54 -1.24
N LEU A 319 -8.79 -2.64 -1.07
CA LEU A 319 -9.69 -2.62 0.10
C LEU A 319 -10.51 -3.90 0.22
N LYS A 320 -11.09 -4.40 -0.87
CA LYS A 320 -11.81 -5.69 -0.88
C LYS A 320 -10.94 -6.88 -0.48
N VAL A 321 -9.66 -6.87 -0.84
CA VAL A 321 -8.74 -7.95 -0.43
C VAL A 321 -8.36 -7.81 1.03
N ALA A 322 -8.14 -6.58 1.52
CA ALA A 322 -7.93 -6.35 2.95
C ALA A 322 -9.12 -6.83 3.79
N GLU A 323 -10.36 -6.57 3.36
CA GLU A 323 -11.58 -7.09 4.01
C GLU A 323 -11.62 -8.63 4.04
N ARG A 324 -11.23 -9.30 2.95
CA ARG A 324 -11.16 -10.78 2.91
C ARG A 324 -10.10 -11.34 3.85
N VAL A 325 -8.91 -10.75 3.86
CA VAL A 325 -7.84 -11.13 4.78
C VAL A 325 -8.30 -10.96 6.23
N ALA A 326 -8.98 -9.85 6.55
CA ALA A 326 -9.56 -9.60 7.87
C ALA A 326 -10.65 -10.62 8.24
N ALA A 327 -11.39 -11.15 7.26
CA ALA A 327 -12.36 -12.22 7.44
C ALA A 327 -11.73 -13.63 7.49
N GLY A 328 -10.40 -13.75 7.38
CA GLY A 328 -9.68 -15.03 7.43
C GLY A 328 -9.54 -15.75 6.07
N ASP A 329 -10.04 -15.18 4.98
CA ASP A 329 -9.85 -15.73 3.63
C ASP A 329 -8.50 -15.27 3.05
N LEU A 330 -7.51 -16.14 3.18
CA LEU A 330 -6.15 -15.95 2.64
C LEU A 330 -5.97 -16.60 1.26
N THR A 331 -7.01 -17.03 0.56
CA THR A 331 -6.85 -17.80 -0.70
C THR A 331 -6.56 -16.92 -1.91
N HIS A 332 -6.89 -15.64 -1.86
CA HIS A 332 -6.79 -14.73 -2.99
C HIS A 332 -5.38 -14.16 -3.18
N ASN A 333 -4.91 -14.08 -4.43
CA ASN A 333 -3.62 -13.47 -4.76
C ASN A 333 -3.83 -12.11 -5.47
N LEU A 334 -3.24 -11.05 -4.92
CA LEU A 334 -3.12 -9.73 -5.53
C LEU A 334 -1.93 -9.72 -6.48
N VAL A 335 -2.17 -9.91 -7.78
CA VAL A 335 -1.14 -9.71 -8.81
C VAL A 335 -1.23 -8.29 -9.34
N SER A 336 -0.27 -7.44 -8.98
CA SER A 336 -0.17 -6.07 -9.50
C SER A 336 1.04 -5.89 -10.40
N LEU A 337 0.77 -5.56 -11.66
CA LEU A 337 1.78 -5.17 -12.66
C LEU A 337 2.11 -3.67 -12.60
N ARG A 338 1.45 -2.89 -11.73
CA ARG A 338 1.66 -1.44 -11.62
C ARG A 338 2.94 -1.12 -10.86
N ARG A 339 3.62 -0.06 -11.29
CA ARG A 339 4.86 0.43 -10.66
C ARG A 339 4.65 1.66 -9.77
N ASP A 340 3.46 2.23 -9.74
CA ASP A 340 3.12 3.38 -8.91
C ASP A 340 2.82 3.01 -7.45
N GLU A 341 2.48 4.00 -6.63
CA GLU A 341 2.24 3.83 -5.19
C GLU A 341 1.10 2.83 -4.91
N LEU A 342 0.07 2.78 -5.76
CA LEU A 342 -1.01 1.80 -5.64
C LEU A 342 -0.54 0.38 -5.96
N GLY A 343 0.34 0.22 -6.95
CA GLY A 343 0.98 -1.07 -7.22
C GLY A 343 1.91 -1.52 -6.09
N GLN A 344 2.64 -0.60 -5.47
CA GLN A 344 3.44 -0.88 -4.27
C GLN A 344 2.56 -1.33 -3.10
N LEU A 345 1.46 -0.61 -2.83
CA LEU A 345 0.49 -0.98 -1.81
C LEU A 345 -0.08 -2.38 -2.04
N GLN A 346 -0.48 -2.71 -3.27
CA GLN A 346 -0.98 -4.04 -3.63
C GLN A 346 0.06 -5.14 -3.41
N ARG A 347 1.34 -4.90 -3.76
CA ARG A 347 2.42 -5.86 -3.49
C ARG A 347 2.67 -6.05 -2.00
N SER A 348 2.69 -4.98 -1.21
CA SER A 348 2.86 -5.10 0.25
C SER A 348 1.71 -5.88 0.90
N MET A 349 0.47 -5.65 0.45
CA MET A 349 -0.70 -6.44 0.89
C MET A 349 -0.57 -7.92 0.50
N GLN A 350 -0.04 -8.23 -0.68
CA GLN A 350 0.22 -9.60 -1.10
C GLN A 350 1.28 -10.27 -0.22
N SER A 351 2.40 -9.58 0.06
CA SER A 351 3.45 -10.10 0.95
C SER A 351 2.91 -10.37 2.36
N MET A 352 2.07 -9.49 2.89
CA MET A 352 1.39 -9.70 4.18
C MET A 352 0.48 -10.94 4.13
N THR A 353 -0.32 -11.09 3.07
CA THR A 353 -1.22 -12.25 2.90
C THR A 353 -0.43 -13.56 2.79
N GLN A 354 0.70 -13.56 2.09
CA GLN A 354 1.58 -14.72 1.99
C GLN A 354 2.21 -15.08 3.34
N GLY A 355 2.74 -14.11 4.08
CA GLY A 355 3.27 -14.33 5.42
C GLY A 355 2.22 -14.91 6.38
N LEU A 356 0.98 -14.41 6.33
CA LEU A 356 -0.12 -15.00 7.10
C LEU A 356 -0.42 -16.45 6.68
N ARG A 357 -0.37 -16.76 5.37
CA ARG A 357 -0.62 -18.13 4.87
C ARG A 357 0.48 -19.10 5.34
N GLU A 358 1.74 -18.68 5.30
CA GLU A 358 2.88 -19.46 5.81
C GLU A 358 2.76 -19.70 7.33
N LEU A 359 2.40 -18.67 8.11
CA LEU A 359 2.16 -18.80 9.55
C LEU A 359 1.03 -19.80 9.86
N ILE A 360 -0.12 -19.69 9.18
CA ILE A 360 -1.24 -20.62 9.36
C ILE A 360 -0.86 -22.05 8.92
N GLY A 361 -0.11 -22.20 7.83
CA GLY A 361 0.43 -23.49 7.39
C GLY A 361 1.31 -24.15 8.45
N GLY A 362 2.26 -23.39 9.02
CA GLY A 362 3.13 -23.88 10.09
C GLY A 362 2.36 -24.23 11.37
N ILE A 363 1.30 -23.49 11.71
CA ILE A 363 0.41 -23.85 12.82
C ILE A 363 -0.32 -25.17 12.54
N SER A 364 -0.83 -25.36 11.32
CA SER A 364 -1.52 -26.61 10.92
C SER A 364 -0.59 -27.83 10.97
N GLU A 365 0.66 -27.68 10.52
CA GLU A 365 1.68 -28.72 10.62
C GLU A 365 2.01 -29.04 12.09
N GLY A 366 2.18 -28.01 12.92
CA GLY A 366 2.40 -28.18 14.36
C GLY A 366 1.24 -28.89 15.07
N VAL A 367 -0.01 -28.54 14.74
CA VAL A 367 -1.20 -29.24 15.27
C VAL A 367 -1.23 -30.70 14.84
N THR A 368 -0.82 -31.00 13.60
CA THR A 368 -0.75 -32.39 13.10
C THR A 368 0.31 -33.19 13.87
N GLN A 369 1.50 -32.62 14.11
CA GLN A 369 2.53 -33.27 14.93
C GLN A 369 2.04 -33.52 16.37
N ILE A 370 1.35 -32.55 16.98
CA ILE A 370 0.77 -32.73 18.31
C ILE A 370 -0.27 -33.85 18.31
N ALA A 371 -1.13 -33.92 17.30
CA ALA A 371 -2.13 -34.98 17.18
C ALA A 371 -1.47 -36.37 17.06
N SER A 372 -0.46 -36.51 16.20
CA SER A 372 0.30 -37.77 16.07
C SER A 372 1.04 -38.15 17.36
N ALA A 373 1.67 -37.17 18.04
CA ALA A 373 2.32 -37.42 19.33
C ALA A 373 1.32 -37.84 20.41
N ALA A 374 0.10 -37.30 20.39
CA ALA A 374 -0.98 -37.71 21.29
C ALA A 374 -1.46 -39.14 21.01
N GLU A 375 -1.57 -39.56 19.74
CA GLU A 375 -1.88 -40.95 19.36
C GLU A 375 -0.78 -41.92 19.81
N GLU A 376 0.50 -41.58 19.58
CA GLU A 376 1.64 -42.38 20.03
C GLU A 376 1.67 -42.49 21.55
N LEU A 377 1.43 -41.39 22.27
CA LEU A 377 1.33 -41.39 23.73
C LEU A 377 0.17 -42.28 24.22
N SER A 378 -0.98 -42.25 23.54
CA SER A 378 -2.12 -43.12 23.86
C SER A 378 -1.74 -44.59 23.71
N ALA A 379 -1.08 -44.97 22.61
CA ALA A 379 -0.62 -46.34 22.37
C ALA A 379 0.42 -46.79 23.42
N VAL A 380 1.39 -45.94 23.75
CA VAL A 380 2.38 -46.23 24.81
C VAL A 380 1.69 -46.39 26.17
N THR A 381 0.67 -45.57 26.45
CA THR A 381 -0.11 -45.65 27.70
C THR A 381 -0.88 -46.97 27.77
N GLU A 382 -1.52 -47.42 26.69
CA GLU A 382 -2.19 -48.72 26.62
C GLU A 382 -1.20 -49.88 26.80
N GLN A 383 -0.05 -49.85 26.12
CA GLN A 383 1.00 -50.85 26.29
C GLN A 383 1.52 -50.89 27.73
N THR A 384 1.71 -49.73 28.35
CA THR A 384 2.13 -49.62 29.75
C THR A 384 1.07 -50.21 30.68
N SER A 385 -0.21 -49.93 30.45
CA SER A 385 -1.31 -50.50 31.22
C SER A 385 -1.35 -52.03 31.12
N ALA A 386 -1.17 -52.58 29.92
CA ALA A 386 -1.06 -54.03 29.72
C ALA A 386 0.18 -54.62 30.42
N GLY A 387 1.33 -53.94 30.34
CA GLY A 387 2.55 -54.33 31.05
C GLY A 387 2.37 -54.36 32.57
N VAL A 388 1.71 -53.35 33.14
CA VAL A 388 1.37 -53.30 34.57
C VAL A 388 0.44 -54.45 34.96
N ASN A 389 -0.53 -54.80 34.11
CA ASN A 389 -1.41 -55.95 34.38
C ASN A 389 -0.64 -57.28 34.35
N ASN A 390 0.29 -57.47 33.41
CA ASN A 390 1.17 -58.66 33.38
C ASN A 390 2.07 -58.71 34.62
N GLN A 391 2.68 -57.58 35.00
CA GLN A 391 3.50 -57.48 36.21
C GLN A 391 2.69 -57.83 37.47
N LYS A 392 1.42 -57.44 37.54
CA LYS A 392 0.50 -57.86 38.61
C LYS A 392 0.36 -59.38 38.65
N ILE A 393 0.10 -60.02 37.50
CA ILE A 393 -0.03 -61.48 37.41
C ILE A 393 1.26 -62.19 37.84
N GLU A 394 2.42 -61.72 37.38
CA GLU A 394 3.73 -62.26 37.82
C GLU A 394 3.93 -62.08 39.32
N THR A 395 3.51 -60.95 39.89
CA THR A 395 3.59 -60.71 41.34
C THR A 395 2.70 -61.69 42.11
N ASP A 396 1.48 -61.97 41.64
CA ASP A 396 0.59 -62.98 42.23
C ASP A 396 1.21 -64.39 42.14
N GLN A 397 1.91 -64.71 41.06
CA GLN A 397 2.66 -65.96 40.93
C GLN A 397 3.84 -66.04 41.89
N VAL A 398 4.60 -64.96 42.07
CA VAL A 398 5.67 -64.88 43.09
C VAL A 398 5.10 -65.09 44.49
N ALA A 399 3.95 -64.48 44.81
CA ALA A 399 3.28 -64.70 46.09
C ALA A 399 2.88 -66.19 46.27
N THR A 400 2.44 -66.84 45.19
CA THR A 400 2.13 -68.28 45.20
C THR A 400 3.40 -69.13 45.42
N ALA A 401 4.47 -68.84 44.69
CA ALA A 401 5.75 -69.52 44.86
C ALA A 401 6.34 -69.31 46.26
N MET A 402 6.14 -68.15 46.88
CA MET A 402 6.53 -67.91 48.27
C MET A 402 5.74 -68.76 49.26
N ASN A 403 4.45 -69.00 49.02
CA ASN A 403 3.66 -69.94 49.83
C ASN A 403 4.18 -71.38 49.68
N GLU A 404 4.47 -71.83 48.46
CA GLU A 404 5.08 -73.16 48.23
C GLU A 404 6.47 -73.27 48.87
N MET A 405 7.28 -72.21 48.78
CA MET A 405 8.61 -72.16 49.42
C MET A 405 8.49 -72.22 50.94
N THR A 406 7.48 -71.57 51.52
CA THR A 406 7.21 -71.66 52.97
C THR A 406 6.86 -73.09 53.36
N ALA A 407 6.04 -73.80 52.56
CA ALA A 407 5.70 -75.20 52.81
C ALA A 407 6.92 -76.13 52.67
N THR A 408 7.77 -75.94 51.66
CA THR A 408 8.99 -76.76 51.50
C THR A 408 10.01 -76.49 52.61
N VAL A 409 10.16 -75.25 53.09
CA VAL A 409 11.00 -74.94 54.25
C VAL A 409 10.47 -75.65 55.51
N GLN A 410 9.16 -75.69 55.73
CA GLN A 410 8.56 -76.46 56.83
C GLN A 410 8.83 -77.96 56.69
N GLU A 411 8.75 -78.50 55.48
CA GLU A 411 9.03 -79.91 55.21
C GLU A 411 10.52 -80.25 55.41
N VAL A 412 11.44 -79.39 54.97
CA VAL A 412 12.88 -79.53 55.22
C VAL A 412 13.18 -79.49 56.71
N ALA A 413 12.53 -78.60 57.47
CA ALA A 413 12.67 -78.55 58.92
C ALA A 413 12.22 -79.87 59.58
N ARG A 414 11.07 -80.42 59.16
CA ARG A 414 10.58 -81.73 59.63
C ARG A 414 11.54 -82.86 59.29
N ASN A 415 12.03 -82.93 58.05
CA ASN A 415 13.00 -83.94 57.62
C ASN A 415 14.33 -83.84 58.40
N ALA A 416 14.77 -82.63 58.74
CA ALA A 416 15.96 -82.43 59.55
C ALA A 416 15.77 -82.91 61.00
N GLU A 417 14.58 -82.72 61.58
CA GLU A 417 14.19 -83.24 62.89
C GLU A 417 14.17 -84.78 62.89
N GLU A 418 13.49 -85.39 61.91
CA GLU A 418 13.45 -86.85 61.71
C GLU A 418 14.86 -87.44 61.53
N ALA A 419 15.72 -86.80 60.74
CA ALA A 419 17.12 -87.22 60.56
C ALA A 419 17.93 -87.12 61.85
N SER A 420 17.71 -86.08 62.66
CA SER A 420 18.34 -85.94 63.96
C SER A 420 17.90 -87.04 64.93
N GLU A 421 16.61 -87.38 64.97
CA GLU A 421 16.11 -88.49 65.79
C GLU A 421 16.68 -89.85 65.34
N ALA A 422 16.74 -90.09 64.03
CA ALA A 422 17.33 -91.31 63.48
C ALA A 422 18.82 -91.44 63.82
N ALA A 423 19.57 -90.33 63.80
CA ALA A 423 20.98 -90.31 64.20
C ALA A 423 21.16 -90.63 65.69
N VAL A 424 20.30 -90.12 66.57
CA VAL A 424 20.31 -90.46 68.01
C VAL A 424 20.00 -91.94 68.22
N ALA A 425 19.02 -92.50 67.51
CA ALA A 425 18.71 -93.93 67.57
C ALA A 425 19.87 -94.81 67.09
N ALA A 426 20.58 -94.39 66.02
CA ALA A 426 21.75 -95.10 65.52
C ALA A 426 22.92 -95.08 66.53
N ASP A 427 23.18 -93.95 67.21
CA ASP A 427 24.20 -93.87 68.28
C ASP A 427 23.85 -94.81 69.44
N GLN A 428 22.58 -94.86 69.85
CA GLN A 428 22.10 -95.77 70.88
C GLN A 428 22.37 -97.24 70.51
N GLN A 429 22.04 -97.63 69.27
CA GLN A 429 22.22 -99.00 68.80
C GLN A 429 23.71 -99.38 68.69
N ALA A 430 24.57 -98.44 68.29
CA ALA A 430 26.02 -98.65 68.23
C ALA A 430 26.61 -98.90 69.62
N ARG A 431 26.16 -98.15 70.65
CA ARG A 431 26.58 -98.36 72.06
C ARG A 431 26.14 -99.73 72.59
N GLU A 432 24.94 -100.18 72.24
CA GLU A 432 24.46 -101.52 72.61
C GLU A 432 25.32 -102.62 71.96
N GLY A 433 25.70 -102.42 70.68
CA GLY A 433 26.59 -103.32 69.95
C GLY A 433 27.98 -103.42 70.58
N ASP A 434 28.57 -102.30 71.00
CA ASP A 434 29.89 -102.25 71.65
C ASP A 434 29.90 -103.07 72.96
N LYS A 435 28.81 -103.01 73.73
CA LYS A 435 28.63 -103.83 74.94
C LYS A 435 28.62 -105.33 74.64
N VAL A 436 27.91 -105.76 73.59
CA VAL A 436 27.84 -107.18 73.18
C VAL A 436 29.21 -107.69 72.72
N VAL A 437 29.98 -106.87 71.99
CA VAL A 437 31.35 -107.22 71.57
C VAL A 437 32.26 -107.38 72.79
N GLY A 438 32.16 -106.48 73.78
CA GLY A 438 32.92 -106.59 75.03
C GLY A 438 32.62 -107.89 75.81
N GLU A 439 31.36 -108.32 75.84
CA GLU A 439 30.96 -109.59 76.46
C GLU A 439 31.53 -110.82 75.72
N ALA A 440 31.61 -110.77 74.39
CA ALA A 440 32.18 -111.84 73.58
C ALA A 440 33.68 -112.04 73.84
N ILE A 441 34.46 -110.94 73.92
CA ILE A 441 35.90 -110.98 74.21
C ILE A 441 36.17 -111.71 75.54
N ALA A 442 35.42 -111.37 76.59
CA ALA A 442 35.57 -111.97 77.92
C ALA A 442 35.21 -113.48 77.96
N GLN A 443 34.44 -113.99 77.00
CA GLN A 443 34.18 -115.43 76.86
C GLN A 443 35.33 -116.14 76.14
N ILE A 444 35.93 -115.51 75.12
CA ILE A 444 37.06 -116.08 74.37
C ILE A 444 38.29 -116.22 75.27
N GLU A 445 38.59 -115.24 76.13
CA GLU A 445 39.70 -115.34 77.10
C GLU A 445 39.54 -116.55 78.05
N ARG A 446 38.31 -116.80 78.52
CA ARG A 446 38.02 -117.98 79.36
C ARG A 446 38.22 -119.30 78.61
N LEU A 447 37.86 -119.35 77.33
CA LEU A 447 38.08 -120.51 76.49
C LEU A 447 39.58 -120.83 76.32
N ALA A 448 40.43 -119.81 76.13
CA ALA A 448 41.87 -119.98 75.95
C ALA A 448 42.53 -120.71 77.13
N VAL A 449 42.13 -120.36 78.35
CA VAL A 449 42.63 -120.99 79.59
C VAL A 449 42.28 -122.48 79.64
N GLU A 450 41.04 -122.84 79.29
CA GLU A 450 40.56 -124.23 79.37
C GLU A 450 41.23 -125.15 78.32
N VAL A 451 41.49 -124.63 77.12
CA VAL A 451 42.26 -125.33 76.08
C VAL A 451 43.70 -125.60 76.56
N GLY A 452 44.33 -124.63 77.23
CA GLY A 452 45.66 -124.79 77.82
C GLY A 452 45.75 -125.93 78.85
N ASN A 453 44.74 -126.07 79.70
CA ASN A 453 44.65 -127.17 80.67
C ASN A 453 44.52 -128.53 79.97
N SER A 454 43.72 -128.61 78.91
CA SER A 454 43.48 -129.83 78.13
C SER A 454 44.74 -130.36 77.43
N THR A 455 45.59 -129.48 76.89
CA THR A 455 46.87 -129.85 76.27
C THR A 455 47.81 -130.55 77.27
N THR A 456 47.85 -130.08 78.52
CA THR A 456 48.70 -130.65 79.57
C THR A 456 48.27 -132.08 79.90
N ALA A 457 46.97 -132.33 80.06
CA ALA A 457 46.43 -133.66 80.35
C ALA A 457 46.72 -134.69 79.24
N MET A 458 46.67 -134.28 77.97
CA MET A 458 47.00 -135.17 76.84
C MET A 458 48.48 -135.57 76.80
N GLY A 459 49.38 -134.68 77.22
CA GLY A 459 50.82 -134.99 77.33
C GLY A 459 51.10 -136.12 78.33
N GLU A 460 50.37 -136.16 79.45
CA GLU A 460 50.51 -137.24 80.44
C GLU A 460 49.99 -138.58 79.92
N LEU A 461 48.84 -138.58 79.22
CA LEU A 461 48.23 -139.80 78.68
C LEU A 461 49.12 -140.50 77.64
N LYS A 462 49.81 -139.72 76.79
CA LYS A 462 50.79 -140.25 75.84
C LYS A 462 51.91 -141.01 76.54
N ARG A 463 52.48 -140.41 77.59
CA ARG A 463 53.59 -141.01 78.36
C ARG A 463 53.19 -142.33 79.02
N GLU A 464 51.96 -142.43 79.50
CA GLU A 464 51.47 -143.64 80.16
C GLU A 464 51.13 -144.75 79.17
N SER A 465 50.75 -144.41 77.95
CA SER A 465 50.58 -145.36 76.84
C SER A 465 51.91 -146.02 76.43
N ASP A 466 53.00 -145.25 76.36
CA ASP A 466 54.34 -145.77 76.03
C ASP A 466 54.82 -146.83 77.03
N LYS A 467 54.54 -146.64 78.31
CA LYS A 467 54.86 -147.63 79.35
C LYS A 467 54.12 -148.95 79.12
N ILE A 468 52.83 -148.90 78.77
CA ILE A 468 52.04 -150.13 78.55
C ILE A 468 52.62 -150.93 77.38
N GLY A 469 53.04 -150.27 76.30
CA GLY A 469 53.72 -150.93 75.18
C GLY A 469 54.95 -151.75 75.63
N SER A 470 55.80 -151.17 76.50
CA SER A 470 57.00 -151.86 77.00
C SER A 470 56.68 -153.12 77.83
N VAL A 471 55.54 -153.15 78.53
CA VAL A 471 55.13 -154.31 79.34
C VAL A 471 54.64 -155.46 78.45
N LEU A 472 53.97 -155.14 77.34
CA LEU A 472 53.43 -156.14 76.41
C LEU A 472 54.54 -156.94 75.72
N ASP A 473 55.65 -156.30 75.33
CA ASP A 473 56.82 -156.99 74.76
C ASP A 473 57.36 -158.10 75.67
N VAL A 474 57.40 -157.84 76.99
CA VAL A 474 57.83 -158.83 77.99
C VAL A 474 56.86 -160.01 78.05
N ILE A 475 55.55 -159.74 78.06
CA ILE A 475 54.51 -160.78 78.11
C ILE A 475 54.56 -161.67 76.86
N LYS A 476 54.77 -161.08 75.68
CA LYS A 476 54.94 -161.80 74.41
C LYS A 476 56.13 -162.76 74.45
N SER A 477 57.26 -162.29 74.97
CA SER A 477 58.48 -163.09 75.16
C SER A 477 58.26 -164.30 76.09
N VAL A 478 57.54 -164.11 77.21
CA VAL A 478 57.24 -165.18 78.17
C VAL A 478 56.30 -166.25 77.57
N ALA A 479 55.27 -165.81 76.84
CA ALA A 479 54.35 -166.72 76.16
C ALA A 479 55.07 -167.60 75.12
N GLN A 480 56.01 -167.02 74.37
CA GLN A 480 56.78 -167.74 73.34
C GLN A 480 57.70 -168.82 73.95
N GLN A 481 58.36 -168.52 75.07
CA GLN A 481 59.15 -169.51 75.82
C GLN A 481 58.28 -170.66 76.34
N THR A 482 57.09 -170.34 76.84
CA THR A 482 56.16 -171.31 77.40
C THR A 482 55.65 -172.30 76.33
N ASN A 483 55.40 -171.82 75.11
CA ASN A 483 55.00 -172.65 73.96
C ASN A 483 56.06 -173.69 73.55
N LEU A 484 57.34 -173.31 73.65
CA LEU A 484 58.49 -174.13 73.27
C LEU A 484 58.76 -175.26 74.27
N LEU A 485 58.65 -174.97 75.56
CA LEU A 485 58.73 -175.96 76.64
C LEU A 485 57.64 -177.03 76.54
N ALA A 486 56.43 -176.59 76.22
CA ALA A 486 55.27 -177.46 76.08
C ALA A 486 55.41 -178.45 74.90
N LEU A 487 55.97 -178.00 73.76
CA LEU A 487 56.23 -178.88 72.61
C LEU A 487 57.20 -180.02 72.94
N ASN A 488 58.28 -179.71 73.67
CA ASN A 488 59.27 -180.70 74.06
C ASN A 488 58.68 -181.76 75.01
N ALA A 489 57.76 -181.36 75.91
CA ALA A 489 57.05 -182.27 76.79
C ALA A 489 56.06 -183.19 76.03
N ALA A 490 55.40 -182.67 74.99
CA ALA A 490 54.46 -183.44 74.17
C ALA A 490 55.16 -184.52 73.34
N ILE A 491 56.36 -184.24 72.82
CA ILE A 491 57.17 -185.19 72.06
C ILE A 491 57.57 -186.40 72.91
N GLU A 492 58.07 -186.18 74.13
CA GLU A 492 58.60 -187.27 74.95
C GLU A 492 57.49 -188.18 75.50
N ALA A 493 56.28 -187.64 75.68
CA ALA A 493 55.10 -188.42 76.07
C ALA A 493 54.65 -189.42 74.99
N ALA A 494 54.84 -189.11 73.70
CA ALA A 494 54.50 -190.02 72.59
C ALA A 494 55.43 -191.25 72.53
N ARG A 495 56.62 -191.15 73.09
CA ARG A 495 57.68 -192.18 73.03
C ARG A 495 57.46 -193.34 74.02
N ALA A 496 56.70 -193.10 75.08
CA ALA A 496 56.47 -194.05 76.18
C ALA A 496 55.31 -195.04 75.95
N GLY A 497 54.63 -194.98 74.79
CA GLY A 497 53.53 -195.91 74.47
C GLY A 497 52.38 -195.88 75.48
N GLU A 498 51.81 -197.05 75.79
CA GLU A 498 50.62 -197.22 76.67
C GLU A 498 50.78 -196.60 78.08
N ALA A 499 52.01 -196.36 78.56
CA ALA A 499 52.26 -195.72 79.85
C ALA A 499 52.25 -194.17 79.84
N GLY A 500 52.27 -193.51 78.68
CA GLY A 500 52.57 -192.06 78.57
C GLY A 500 51.42 -191.14 78.18
N ARG A 501 50.25 -191.68 77.85
CA ARG A 501 49.11 -190.94 77.29
C ARG A 501 48.62 -189.77 78.17
N GLY A 502 48.83 -189.84 79.49
CA GLY A 502 48.47 -188.76 80.43
C GLY A 502 49.39 -187.52 80.38
N PHE A 503 50.67 -187.68 80.03
CA PHE A 503 51.63 -186.56 79.95
C PHE A 503 51.50 -185.74 78.65
N ALA A 504 51.11 -186.39 77.54
CA ALA A 504 50.92 -185.71 76.26
C ALA A 504 49.79 -184.68 76.33
N VAL A 505 48.70 -185.02 77.03
CA VAL A 505 47.52 -184.15 77.16
C VAL A 505 47.85 -182.86 77.92
N VAL A 506 48.65 -182.93 78.99
CA VAL A 506 49.03 -181.73 79.77
C VAL A 506 49.96 -180.82 78.97
N ALA A 507 50.88 -181.40 78.20
CA ALA A 507 51.81 -180.65 77.37
C ALA A 507 51.09 -179.90 76.23
N ASP A 508 50.12 -180.53 75.56
CA ASP A 508 49.31 -179.87 74.54
C ASP A 508 48.44 -178.75 75.12
N GLU A 509 47.94 -178.91 76.36
CA GLU A 509 47.16 -177.87 77.05
C GLU A 509 48.01 -176.63 77.39
N VAL A 510 49.25 -176.81 77.87
CA VAL A 510 50.19 -175.70 78.15
C VAL A 510 50.62 -175.00 76.86
N ARG A 511 50.78 -175.75 75.76
CA ARG A 511 51.11 -175.19 74.44
C ARG A 511 49.98 -174.30 73.92
N SER A 512 48.75 -174.80 74.02
CA SER A 512 47.54 -174.06 73.66
C SER A 512 47.39 -172.77 74.47
N LEU A 513 47.67 -172.82 75.79
CA LEU A 513 47.59 -171.64 76.66
C LEU A 513 48.63 -170.58 76.29
N ALA A 514 49.87 -171.00 76.01
CA ALA A 514 50.95 -170.11 75.59
C ALA A 514 50.66 -169.41 74.25
N GLN A 515 50.12 -170.13 73.26
CA GLN A 515 49.69 -169.55 71.98
C GLN A 515 48.54 -168.55 72.17
N ARG A 516 47.58 -168.85 73.07
CA ARG A 516 46.50 -167.90 73.40
C ARG A 516 47.03 -166.63 74.06
N THR A 517 47.98 -166.72 75.00
CA THR A 517 48.59 -165.54 75.63
C THR A 517 49.32 -164.68 74.60
N GLN A 518 50.11 -165.28 73.71
CA GLN A 518 50.85 -164.53 72.69
C GLN A 518 49.90 -163.76 71.76
N LYS A 519 48.82 -164.42 71.31
CA LYS A 519 47.81 -163.81 70.47
C LYS A 519 47.10 -162.63 71.16
N SER A 520 46.71 -162.78 72.43
CA SER A 520 46.10 -161.66 73.18
C SER A 520 47.07 -160.51 73.44
N THR A 521 48.37 -160.78 73.54
CA THR A 521 49.38 -159.72 73.73
C THR A 521 49.55 -158.88 72.46
N GLU A 522 49.52 -159.53 71.28
CA GLU A 522 49.52 -158.83 69.97
C GLU A 522 48.27 -157.98 69.76
N GLU A 523 47.09 -158.47 70.18
CA GLU A 523 45.84 -157.70 70.09
C GLU A 523 45.87 -156.44 70.99
N ILE A 524 46.49 -156.50 72.19
CA ILE A 524 46.62 -155.32 73.06
C ILE A 524 47.69 -154.36 72.53
N GLU A 525 48.77 -154.86 71.93
CA GLU A 525 49.82 -154.05 71.31
C GLU A 525 49.25 -153.14 70.21
N GLU A 526 48.40 -153.69 69.32
CA GLU A 526 47.66 -152.90 68.32
C GLU A 526 46.79 -151.80 68.94
N LEU A 527 46.09 -152.09 70.05
CA LEU A 527 45.26 -151.09 70.74
C LEU A 527 46.08 -149.95 71.34
N ILE A 528 47.25 -150.24 71.91
CA ILE A 528 48.13 -149.20 72.48
C ILE A 528 48.77 -148.33 71.40
N VAL A 529 49.18 -148.90 70.28
CA VAL A 529 49.65 -148.13 69.12
C VAL A 529 48.51 -147.24 68.58
N GLY A 530 47.27 -147.74 68.57
CA GLY A 530 46.09 -146.94 68.28
C GLY A 530 45.89 -145.77 69.25
N LEU A 531 46.07 -145.99 70.57
CA LEU A 531 45.94 -144.97 71.61
C LEU A 531 47.04 -143.89 71.51
N GLN A 532 48.29 -144.28 71.24
CA GLN A 532 49.42 -143.36 71.04
C GLN A 532 49.19 -142.44 69.83
N ASN A 533 48.72 -143.00 68.71
CA ASN A 533 48.40 -142.20 67.53
C ASN A 533 47.22 -141.24 67.80
N GLY A 534 46.16 -141.73 68.47
CA GLY A 534 45.00 -140.90 68.82
C GLY A 534 45.34 -139.73 69.73
N THR A 535 46.14 -139.96 70.77
CA THR A 535 46.58 -138.90 71.70
C THR A 535 47.50 -137.87 71.04
N GLN A 536 48.40 -138.30 70.16
CA GLN A 536 49.25 -137.38 69.38
C GLN A 536 48.40 -136.47 68.47
N GLN A 537 47.34 -137.01 67.86
CA GLN A 537 46.46 -136.23 67.00
C GLN A 537 45.65 -135.19 67.78
N VAL A 538 45.11 -135.55 68.96
CA VAL A 538 44.39 -134.61 69.84
C VAL A 538 45.31 -133.49 70.34
N ALA A 539 46.56 -133.81 70.70
CA ALA A 539 47.54 -132.81 71.13
C ALA A 539 47.80 -131.74 70.06
N THR A 540 47.94 -132.14 68.80
CA THR A 540 48.09 -131.19 67.67
C THR A 540 46.85 -130.33 67.46
N ILE A 541 45.64 -130.90 67.63
CA ILE A 541 44.39 -130.13 67.52
C ILE A 541 44.29 -129.08 68.64
N MET A 542 44.65 -129.45 69.88
CA MET A 542 44.61 -128.54 71.02
C MET A 542 45.63 -127.39 70.89
N ASP A 543 46.81 -127.66 70.34
CA ASP A 543 47.84 -126.63 70.09
C ASP A 543 47.39 -125.60 69.03
N ASN A 544 46.76 -126.09 67.94
CA ASN A 544 46.14 -125.22 66.94
C ASN A 544 44.97 -124.41 67.53
N SER A 545 44.14 -125.04 68.37
CA SER A 545 43.00 -124.38 69.02
C SER A 545 43.43 -123.29 70.00
N ARG A 546 44.54 -123.52 70.72
CA ARG A 546 45.17 -122.51 71.58
C ARG A 546 45.64 -121.31 70.76
N THR A 547 46.38 -121.56 69.68
CA THR A 547 46.89 -120.51 68.78
C THR A 547 45.74 -119.67 68.18
N LEU A 548 44.65 -120.33 67.76
CA LEU A 548 43.49 -119.64 67.21
C LEU A 548 42.79 -118.74 68.24
N THR A 549 42.66 -119.22 69.48
CA THR A 549 42.02 -118.46 70.56
C THR A 549 42.86 -117.25 70.97
N ASP A 550 44.20 -117.40 71.08
CA ASP A 550 45.14 -116.30 71.36
C ASP A 550 45.14 -115.22 70.26
N SER A 551 44.73 -115.57 69.02
CA SER A 551 44.60 -114.60 67.91
C SER A 551 43.20 -113.99 67.77
N SER A 552 42.22 -114.50 68.52
CA SER A 552 40.82 -114.04 68.47
C SER A 552 40.49 -112.99 69.54
N VAL A 553 41.41 -112.76 70.47
CA VAL A 553 41.46 -111.66 71.45
C VAL A 553 42.61 -110.75 71.05
#